data_AF-A0AAN7CLP7-F1
#
_entry.id   AF-A0AAN7CLP7-F1
#
_cell.length_a   1.000
_cell.length_b   1.000
_cell.length_c   1.000
_cell.angle_alpha   90.00
_cell.angle_beta   90.00
_cell.angle_gamma   90.00
#
_symmetry.space_group_name_H-M   'P 1'
#
loop_
_entity.id
_entity.type
_entity.pdbx_description
1 polymer ?
#
loop_
_entity_poly.entity_id
_entity_poly.type
_entity_poly.pdbx_seq_one_letter_code
_entity_poly.pdbx_strand_id
1 'polypeptide(L)'
;MAVSQLYVMRTPQSESLILQSIDTRLIAIQQSMATHTRADDVTTAQVVMLYAIMRIYRSSSIALESIDRIPLRLMQHVVSKSMYCLQPHTNVSPSDWEDWIIDEGLRRCFFILHALDYVSNARQSVPTALCSLFSHAPLPCPSHVWDAPTTEEWAARHRVWEEFCSDSGSGSGSGSHSKALRAGDLIRWLRGEESG
;
A
#
# COMPACT_ATOMS: atom_id res chain seq x y z
N MET A 1 -17.46 -6.54 8.48
CA MET A 1 -17.99 -7.86 8.08
C MET A 1 -19.38 -7.80 7.41
N ALA A 2 -20.32 -6.93 7.82
CA ALA A 2 -21.64 -6.87 7.16
C ALA A 2 -21.63 -6.34 5.70
N VAL A 3 -20.84 -5.30 5.41
CA VAL A 3 -20.82 -4.65 4.07
C VAL A 3 -20.23 -5.56 2.98
N SER A 4 -19.20 -6.35 3.30
CA SER A 4 -18.58 -7.27 2.34
C SER A 4 -19.53 -8.42 1.96
N GLN A 5 -20.29 -8.96 2.91
CA GLN A 5 -21.30 -9.99 2.62
C GLN A 5 -22.46 -9.43 1.79
N LEU A 6 -22.93 -8.22 2.10
CA LEU A 6 -23.92 -7.51 1.28
C LEU A 6 -23.41 -7.24 -0.13
N TYR A 7 -22.12 -6.91 -0.28
CA TYR A 7 -21.49 -6.72 -1.58
C TYR A 7 -21.44 -8.01 -2.41
N VAL A 8 -21.20 -9.16 -1.77
CA VAL A 8 -21.21 -10.48 -2.44
C VAL A 8 -22.62 -10.86 -2.87
N MET A 9 -23.62 -10.66 -2.02
CA MET A 9 -25.03 -10.99 -2.27
C MET A 9 -25.79 -9.89 -3.05
N ARG A 10 -25.05 -8.96 -3.66
CA ARG A 10 -25.65 -7.76 -4.24
C ARG A 10 -26.61 -8.08 -5.39
N THR A 11 -27.70 -7.34 -5.42
CA THR A 11 -28.60 -7.21 -6.57
C THR A 11 -28.53 -5.78 -7.14
N PRO A 12 -28.94 -5.54 -8.39
CA PRO A 12 -28.98 -4.18 -8.98
C PRO A 12 -29.76 -3.16 -8.12
N GLN A 13 -30.78 -3.64 -7.39
CA GLN A 13 -31.63 -2.81 -6.53
C GLN A 13 -30.96 -2.46 -5.19
N SER A 14 -30.08 -3.34 -4.69
CA SER A 14 -29.36 -3.12 -3.42
C SER A 14 -28.11 -2.25 -3.56
N GLU A 15 -27.77 -1.84 -4.79
CA GLU A 15 -26.44 -1.30 -5.06
C GLU A 15 -26.21 0.10 -4.50
N SER A 16 -27.24 0.95 -4.53
CA SER A 16 -27.20 2.28 -3.92
C SER A 16 -27.05 2.19 -2.40
N LEU A 17 -27.72 1.22 -1.76
CA LEU A 17 -27.61 0.95 -0.33
C LEU A 17 -26.21 0.48 0.07
N ILE A 18 -25.58 -0.36 -0.76
CA ILE A 18 -24.21 -0.83 -0.54
C ILE A 18 -23.23 0.35 -0.61
N LEU A 19 -23.34 1.22 -1.63
CA LEU A 19 -22.49 2.40 -1.74
C LEU A 19 -22.69 3.36 -0.57
N GLN A 20 -23.93 3.64 -0.17
CA GLN A 20 -24.23 4.49 0.99
C GLN A 20 -23.67 3.90 2.30
N SER A 21 -23.73 2.57 2.44
CA SER A 21 -23.15 1.87 3.59
C SER A 21 -21.62 2.00 3.61
N ILE A 22 -20.97 1.93 2.44
CA ILE A 22 -19.52 2.16 2.32
C ILE A 22 -19.18 3.61 2.68
N ASP A 23 -19.90 4.61 2.16
CA ASP A 23 -19.67 6.03 2.47
C ASP A 23 -19.79 6.31 3.96
N THR A 24 -20.85 5.78 4.58
CA THR A 24 -21.06 5.92 6.03
C THR A 24 -19.90 5.34 6.83
N ARG A 25 -19.36 4.18 6.41
CA ARG A 25 -18.22 3.56 7.07
C ARG A 25 -16.93 4.35 6.87
N LEU A 26 -16.69 4.89 5.68
CA LEU A 26 -15.52 5.73 5.40
C LEU A 26 -15.53 7.02 6.22
N ILE A 27 -16.69 7.68 6.36
CA ILE A 27 -16.85 8.87 7.20
C ILE A 27 -16.60 8.54 8.67
N ALA A 28 -17.14 7.43 9.17
CA ALA A 28 -16.92 7.00 10.55
C ALA A 28 -15.43 6.73 10.83
N ILE A 29 -14.74 6.05 9.90
CA ILE A 29 -13.29 5.82 9.97
C ILE A 29 -12.54 7.15 10.01
N GLN A 30 -12.89 8.10 9.14
CA GLN A 30 -12.26 9.41 9.09
C GLN A 30 -12.32 10.15 10.43
N GLN A 31 -13.47 10.05 11.12
CA GLN A 31 -13.69 10.69 12.40
C GLN A 31 -12.90 10.04 13.55
N SER A 32 -12.59 8.75 13.46
CA SER A 32 -11.84 8.01 14.48
C SER A 32 -10.32 8.02 14.29
N MET A 33 -9.80 8.54 13.16
CA MET A 33 -8.36 8.42 12.82
C MET A 33 -7.41 9.08 13.83
N ALA A 34 -7.87 10.11 14.54
CA ALA A 34 -7.04 10.82 15.53
C ALA A 34 -6.62 9.92 16.70
N THR A 35 -7.37 8.85 16.99
CA THR A 35 -7.12 7.94 18.11
C THR A 35 -6.51 6.60 17.67
N HIS A 36 -6.21 6.43 16.38
CA HIS A 36 -5.71 5.17 15.84
C HIS A 36 -4.26 4.89 16.27
N THR A 37 -4.04 3.66 16.73
CA THR A 37 -2.71 3.06 16.89
C THR A 37 -2.10 2.68 15.53
N ARG A 38 -0.82 2.28 15.50
CA ARG A 38 -0.17 1.80 14.26
C ARG A 38 -0.86 0.56 13.68
N ALA A 39 -1.33 -0.35 14.54
CA ALA A 39 -2.08 -1.53 14.11
C ALA A 39 -3.46 -1.17 13.54
N ASP A 40 -4.12 -0.16 14.11
CA ASP A 40 -5.39 0.37 13.57
C ASP A 40 -5.18 1.03 12.22
N ASP A 41 -4.03 1.68 12.01
CA ASP A 41 -3.66 2.32 10.76
C ASP A 41 -3.52 1.28 9.62
N VAL A 42 -2.90 0.11 9.88
CA VAL A 42 -2.88 -1.02 8.91
C VAL A 42 -4.28 -1.51 8.60
N THR A 43 -5.09 -1.74 9.64
CA THR A 43 -6.46 -2.24 9.47
C THR A 43 -7.30 -1.24 8.67
N THR A 44 -7.14 0.04 8.96
CA THR A 44 -7.80 1.14 8.24
C THR A 44 -7.37 1.17 6.78
N ALA A 45 -6.06 1.08 6.52
CA ALA A 45 -5.52 0.99 5.16
C ALA A 45 -6.13 -0.17 4.36
N GLN A 46 -6.19 -1.37 4.96
CA GLN A 46 -6.76 -2.56 4.33
C GLN A 46 -8.26 -2.40 4.04
N VAL A 47 -9.04 -1.85 4.99
CA VAL A 47 -10.48 -1.61 4.81
C VAL A 47 -10.75 -0.57 3.72
N VAL A 48 -10.00 0.53 3.73
CA VAL A 48 -10.09 1.58 2.71
C VAL A 48 -9.74 1.03 1.33
N MET A 49 -8.69 0.21 1.22
CA MET A 49 -8.29 -0.49 0.00
C MET A 49 -9.41 -1.41 -0.51
N LEU A 50 -10.03 -2.22 0.36
CA LEU A 50 -11.14 -3.09 -0.01
C LEU A 50 -12.33 -2.30 -0.57
N TYR A 51 -12.70 -1.20 0.07
CA TYR A 51 -13.77 -0.33 -0.42
C TYR A 51 -13.42 0.36 -1.74
N ALA A 52 -12.16 0.74 -1.95
CA ALA A 52 -11.70 1.26 -3.24
C ALA A 52 -11.87 0.20 -4.36
N ILE A 53 -11.43 -1.04 -4.13
CA ILE A 53 -11.60 -2.15 -5.07
C ILE A 53 -13.08 -2.39 -5.36
N MET A 54 -13.91 -2.49 -4.31
CA MET A 54 -15.36 -2.71 -4.44
C MET A 54 -16.04 -1.63 -5.29
N ARG A 55 -15.56 -0.39 -5.26
CA ARG A 55 -16.08 0.72 -6.09
C ARG A 55 -15.58 0.65 -7.53
N ILE A 56 -14.28 0.41 -7.74
CA ILE A 56 -13.63 0.38 -9.07
C ILE A 56 -14.24 -0.66 -10.00
N TYR A 57 -14.58 -1.84 -9.47
CA TYR A 57 -15.18 -2.93 -10.24
C TYR A 57 -16.67 -2.76 -10.53
N ARG A 58 -17.30 -1.70 -10.00
CA ARG A 58 -18.76 -1.57 -9.96
C ARG A 58 -19.31 -0.39 -10.75
N SER A 59 -18.52 0.64 -11.03
CA SER A 59 -18.96 1.74 -11.89
C SER A 59 -19.23 1.20 -13.30
N SER A 60 -20.51 0.99 -13.62
CA SER A 60 -20.98 1.07 -15.00
C SER A 60 -20.51 2.40 -15.57
N SER A 61 -20.24 2.43 -16.88
CA SER A 61 -19.51 3.47 -17.65
C SER A 61 -19.81 4.95 -17.38
N ILE A 62 -20.81 5.28 -16.56
CA ILE A 62 -21.31 6.63 -16.26
C ILE A 62 -21.00 7.07 -14.81
N ALA A 63 -20.76 6.14 -13.87
CA ALA A 63 -20.37 6.47 -12.48
C ALA A 63 -18.85 6.59 -12.33
N LEU A 64 -18.16 7.04 -13.38
CA LEU A 64 -16.71 7.17 -13.44
C LEU A 64 -16.22 8.50 -12.85
N GLU A 65 -17.11 9.39 -12.38
CA GLU A 65 -16.73 10.74 -11.95
C GLU A 65 -16.01 10.82 -10.60
N SER A 66 -15.97 9.74 -9.82
CA SER A 66 -15.05 9.68 -8.68
C SER A 66 -14.91 8.26 -8.18
N ILE A 67 -13.84 7.58 -8.56
CA ILE A 67 -13.22 6.72 -7.55
C ILE A 67 -12.83 7.69 -6.43
N ASP A 68 -13.56 7.50 -5.34
CA ASP A 68 -13.84 8.50 -4.36
C ASP A 68 -12.54 9.09 -3.77
N ARG A 69 -12.44 10.42 -3.77
CA ARG A 69 -11.30 11.12 -3.16
C ARG A 69 -11.22 10.79 -1.67
N ILE A 70 -12.29 10.31 -1.04
CA ILE A 70 -12.31 9.95 0.39
C ILE A 70 -11.38 8.76 0.67
N PRO A 71 -11.53 7.55 0.09
CA PRO A 71 -10.56 6.46 0.23
C PRO A 71 -9.12 6.87 -0.05
N LEU A 72 -8.89 7.61 -1.15
CA LEU A 72 -7.55 8.05 -1.52
C LEU A 72 -6.94 8.99 -0.47
N ARG A 73 -7.70 10.00 0.00
CA ARG A 73 -7.26 10.94 1.04
C ARG A 73 -7.07 10.28 2.40
N LEU A 74 -7.94 9.34 2.76
CA LEU A 74 -7.82 8.59 4.02
C LEU A 74 -6.56 7.75 4.01
N MET A 75 -6.31 7.02 2.93
CA MET A 75 -5.07 6.26 2.83
C MET A 75 -3.87 7.20 2.74
N GLN A 76 -3.91 8.29 1.99
CA GLN A 76 -2.85 9.32 2.00
C GLN A 76 -2.59 9.84 3.41
N HIS A 77 -3.61 9.98 4.26
CA HIS A 77 -3.44 10.36 5.66
C HIS A 77 -2.79 9.25 6.49
N VAL A 78 -3.27 8.00 6.38
CA VAL A 78 -2.65 6.84 7.05
C VAL A 78 -1.18 6.70 6.64
N VAL A 79 -0.94 6.79 5.33
CA VAL A 79 0.36 6.71 4.68
C VAL A 79 1.22 7.89 5.10
N SER A 80 0.75 9.15 5.07
CA SER A 80 1.60 10.28 5.46
C SER A 80 1.95 10.29 6.95
N LYS A 81 1.03 9.83 7.82
CA LYS A 81 1.29 9.63 9.24
C LYS A 81 2.34 8.51 9.49
N SER A 82 2.39 7.51 8.62
CA SER A 82 3.20 6.29 8.83
C SER A 82 4.45 6.17 7.92
N MET A 83 4.48 6.82 6.76
CA MET A 83 5.49 6.64 5.70
C MET A 83 6.78 7.41 5.92
N TYR A 84 6.81 8.39 6.83
CA TYR A 84 8.09 8.95 7.27
C TYR A 84 8.92 7.92 8.06
N CYS A 85 8.33 6.78 8.45
CA CYS A 85 8.98 5.70 9.20
C CYS A 85 9.18 4.39 8.42
N LEU A 86 8.68 4.23 7.19
CA LEU A 86 8.76 2.96 6.44
C LEU A 86 10.11 2.71 5.78
N GLN A 87 11.20 3.18 6.40
CA GLN A 87 12.52 2.70 6.01
C GLN A 87 12.53 1.17 6.16
N PRO A 88 13.27 0.47 5.30
CA PRO A 88 13.52 -0.96 5.48
C PRO A 88 14.07 -1.18 6.88
N HIS A 89 13.59 -2.21 7.55
CA HIS A 89 14.25 -2.63 8.78
C HIS A 89 15.62 -3.17 8.39
N THR A 90 16.65 -2.79 9.14
CA THR A 90 18.03 -3.24 8.91
C THR A 90 18.51 -3.94 10.15
N ASN A 91 19.35 -4.98 9.99
CA ASN A 91 19.85 -5.77 11.12
C ASN A 91 18.72 -6.34 12.01
N VAL A 92 17.68 -6.89 11.39
CA VAL A 92 16.49 -7.36 12.10
C VAL A 92 16.78 -8.51 13.07
N SER A 93 16.06 -8.49 14.18
CA SER A 93 16.00 -9.55 15.18
C SER A 93 14.57 -10.13 15.25
N PRO A 94 14.38 -11.38 15.73
CA PRO A 94 13.04 -11.99 15.80
C PRO A 94 11.98 -11.17 16.56
N SER A 95 12.39 -10.34 17.53
CA SER A 95 11.48 -9.45 18.27
C SER A 95 10.89 -8.33 17.43
N ASP A 96 11.50 -7.99 16.29
CA ASP A 96 11.05 -6.91 15.42
C ASP A 96 9.90 -7.35 14.50
N TRP A 97 9.48 -8.62 14.55
CA TRP A 97 8.54 -9.19 13.58
C TRP A 97 7.18 -8.49 13.58
N GLU A 98 6.62 -8.20 14.76
CA GLU A 98 5.30 -7.59 14.87
C GLU A 98 5.26 -6.17 14.29
N ASP A 99 6.24 -5.35 14.64
CA ASP A 99 6.40 -4.00 14.09
C ASP A 99 6.66 -4.03 12.59
N TRP A 100 7.48 -4.99 12.13
CA TRP A 100 7.76 -5.17 10.72
C TRP A 100 6.51 -5.57 9.92
N ILE A 101 5.65 -6.47 10.44
CA ILE A 101 4.41 -6.87 9.76
C ILE A 101 3.50 -5.67 9.55
N ILE A 102 3.41 -4.78 10.55
CA ILE A 102 2.62 -3.54 10.47
C ILE A 102 3.17 -2.66 9.35
N ASP A 103 4.48 -2.43 9.34
CA ASP A 103 5.13 -1.55 8.38
C ASP A 103 5.12 -2.10 6.94
N GLU A 104 5.41 -3.38 6.77
CA GLU A 104 5.31 -4.07 5.48
C GLU A 104 3.86 -4.16 5.00
N GLY A 105 2.90 -4.35 5.90
CA GLY A 105 1.47 -4.32 5.60
C GLY A 105 1.02 -2.96 5.04
N LEU A 106 1.44 -1.86 5.67
CA LEU A 106 1.19 -0.50 5.17
C LEU A 106 1.88 -0.26 3.82
N ARG A 107 3.14 -0.69 3.67
CA ARG A 107 3.89 -0.59 2.41
C ARG A 107 3.15 -1.28 1.28
N ARG A 108 2.67 -2.51 1.48
CA ARG A 108 1.90 -3.26 0.48
C ARG A 108 0.58 -2.57 0.13
N CYS A 109 -0.15 -2.07 1.13
CA CYS A 109 -1.39 -1.31 0.89
C CYS A 109 -1.14 -0.03 0.06
N PHE A 110 -0.02 0.66 0.30
CA PHE A 110 0.38 1.83 -0.48
C PHE A 110 0.60 1.49 -1.97
N PHE A 111 1.31 0.40 -2.27
CA PHE A 111 1.55 -0.04 -3.65
C PHE A 111 0.24 -0.42 -4.37
N ILE A 112 -0.64 -1.16 -3.71
CA ILE A 112 -1.94 -1.53 -4.29
C ILE A 112 -2.76 -0.27 -4.57
N LEU A 113 -2.83 0.67 -3.62
CA LEU A 113 -3.59 1.90 -3.85
C LEU A 113 -2.99 2.76 -4.96
N HIS A 114 -1.66 2.84 -5.09
CA HIS A 114 -1.03 3.52 -6.22
C HIS A 114 -1.48 2.91 -7.55
N ALA A 115 -1.53 1.57 -7.64
CA ALA A 115 -2.06 0.89 -8.83
C ALA A 115 -3.55 1.21 -9.08
N LEU A 116 -4.37 1.26 -8.02
CA LEU A 116 -5.79 1.63 -8.14
C LEU A 116 -5.98 3.09 -8.56
N ASP A 117 -5.17 4.03 -8.04
CA ASP A 117 -5.14 5.45 -8.44
C ASP A 117 -4.72 5.56 -9.91
N TYR A 118 -3.73 4.78 -10.35
CA TYR A 118 -3.32 4.74 -11.75
C TYR A 118 -4.44 4.24 -12.67
N VAL A 119 -5.05 3.09 -12.36
CA VAL A 119 -6.17 2.53 -13.14
C VAL A 119 -7.36 3.48 -13.16
N SER A 120 -7.66 4.12 -12.03
CA SER A 120 -8.72 5.12 -11.91
C SER A 120 -8.50 6.29 -12.85
N ASN A 121 -7.34 6.94 -12.74
CA ASN A 121 -7.05 8.17 -13.46
C ASN A 121 -6.83 7.89 -14.96
N ALA A 122 -6.26 6.73 -15.31
CA ALA A 122 -6.15 6.28 -16.70
C ALA A 122 -7.53 6.16 -17.38
N ARG A 123 -8.56 5.66 -16.68
CA ARG A 123 -9.93 5.60 -17.22
C ARG A 123 -10.54 6.99 -17.42
N GLN A 124 -10.12 7.98 -16.64
CA GLN A 124 -10.63 9.36 -16.71
C GLN A 124 -9.77 10.28 -17.61
N SER A 125 -8.65 9.79 -18.14
CA SER A 125 -7.65 10.61 -18.85
C SER A 125 -7.10 11.78 -18.02
N VAL A 126 -6.98 11.59 -16.70
CA VAL A 126 -6.44 12.59 -15.76
C VAL A 126 -5.05 12.13 -15.27
N PRO A 127 -4.11 13.03 -14.93
CA PRO A 127 -2.85 12.66 -14.29
C PRO A 127 -3.05 12.07 -12.88
N THR A 128 -2.21 11.11 -12.50
CA THR A 128 -2.26 10.45 -11.18
C THR A 128 -1.85 11.36 -10.02
N ALA A 129 -2.56 11.27 -8.90
CA ALA A 129 -2.34 12.13 -7.72
C ALA A 129 -1.22 11.60 -6.79
N LEU A 130 -0.94 10.30 -6.75
CA LEU A 130 0.06 9.69 -5.86
C LEU A 130 1.51 9.69 -6.41
N CYS A 131 1.75 10.34 -7.55
CA CYS A 131 2.97 10.15 -8.35
C CYS A 131 4.27 10.61 -7.66
N SER A 132 4.24 11.63 -6.81
CA SER A 132 5.48 12.24 -6.29
C SER A 132 6.17 11.43 -5.18
N LEU A 133 5.42 10.72 -4.34
CA LEU A 133 5.99 9.95 -3.23
C LEU A 133 6.31 8.50 -3.61
N PHE A 134 5.67 7.99 -4.67
CA PHE A 134 5.80 6.59 -5.07
C PHE A 134 7.23 6.21 -5.43
N SER A 135 7.94 7.04 -6.20
CA SER A 135 9.33 6.78 -6.61
C SER A 135 10.30 6.60 -5.43
N HIS A 136 9.99 7.22 -4.30
CA HIS A 136 10.81 7.16 -3.08
C HIS A 136 10.43 6.01 -2.17
N ALA A 137 9.29 5.35 -2.38
CA ALA A 137 8.88 4.24 -1.53
C ALA A 137 9.79 3.01 -1.73
N PRO A 138 10.29 2.38 -0.65
CA PRO A 138 10.98 1.11 -0.76
C PRO A 138 10.01 0.04 -1.28
N LEU A 139 10.53 -0.86 -2.11
CA LEU A 139 9.74 -1.97 -2.63
C LEU A 139 9.29 -2.89 -1.48
N PRO A 140 8.08 -3.47 -1.57
CA PRO A 140 7.65 -4.52 -0.66
C PRO A 140 8.63 -5.69 -0.66
N CYS A 141 8.72 -6.38 0.48
CA CYS A 141 9.53 -7.58 0.58
C CYS A 141 8.96 -8.68 -0.34
N PRO A 142 9.83 -9.56 -0.87
CA PRO A 142 9.39 -10.69 -1.69
C PRO A 142 8.57 -11.69 -0.87
N SER A 143 7.71 -12.47 -1.54
CA SER A 143 6.81 -13.43 -0.89
C SER A 143 7.52 -14.39 0.05
N HIS A 144 8.73 -14.85 -0.28
CA HIS A 144 9.47 -15.76 0.60
C HIS A 144 9.78 -15.14 1.99
N VAL A 145 10.00 -13.83 2.10
CA VAL A 145 10.21 -13.16 3.40
C VAL A 145 8.88 -12.98 4.13
N TRP A 146 7.83 -12.59 3.40
CA TRP A 146 6.48 -12.37 3.94
C TRP A 146 5.80 -13.63 4.46
N ASP A 147 5.92 -14.72 3.71
CA ASP A 147 5.28 -16.01 4.01
C ASP A 147 6.11 -16.86 5.00
N ALA A 148 6.98 -16.21 5.78
CA ALA A 148 7.72 -16.90 6.83
C ALA A 148 6.75 -17.34 7.95
N PRO A 149 6.75 -18.63 8.36
CA PRO A 149 5.81 -19.16 9.33
C PRO A 149 6.18 -18.84 10.78
N THR A 150 7.44 -18.51 11.08
CA THR A 150 7.91 -18.17 12.44
C THR A 150 8.78 -16.92 12.45
N THR A 151 8.94 -16.31 13.63
CA THR A 151 9.76 -15.09 13.83
C THR A 151 11.22 -15.35 13.43
N GLU A 152 11.73 -16.54 13.74
CA GLU A 152 13.12 -16.92 13.54
C GLU A 152 13.40 -17.13 12.06
N GLU A 153 12.48 -17.81 11.38
CA GLU A 153 12.56 -18.01 9.94
C GLU A 153 12.40 -16.70 9.18
N TRP A 154 11.50 -15.82 9.63
CA TRP A 154 11.37 -14.47 9.09
C TRP A 154 12.69 -13.70 9.20
N ALA A 155 13.30 -13.64 10.39
CA ALA A 155 14.53 -12.91 10.62
C ALA A 155 15.71 -13.46 9.80
N ALA A 156 15.76 -14.78 9.58
CA ALA A 156 16.76 -15.41 8.71
C ALA A 156 16.55 -15.05 7.23
N ARG A 157 15.33 -15.20 6.71
CA ARG A 157 14.98 -14.88 5.32
C ARG A 157 15.15 -13.37 5.03
N HIS A 158 14.78 -12.51 5.99
CA HIS A 158 14.92 -11.06 5.87
C HIS A 158 16.38 -10.62 5.78
N ARG A 159 17.29 -11.21 6.57
CA ARG A 159 18.73 -10.90 6.49
C ARG A 159 19.34 -11.24 5.13
N VAL A 160 19.00 -12.42 4.59
CA VAL A 160 19.44 -12.81 3.24
C VAL A 160 18.91 -11.83 2.17
N TRP A 161 17.65 -11.41 2.31
CA TRP A 161 17.07 -10.42 1.40
C TRP A 161 17.73 -9.03 1.51
N GLU A 162 18.07 -8.60 2.73
CA GLU A 162 18.79 -7.35 2.98
C GLU A 162 20.19 -7.35 2.34
N GLU A 163 20.93 -8.46 2.46
CA GLU A 163 22.22 -8.66 1.81
C GLU A 163 22.09 -8.55 0.28
N PHE A 164 21.11 -9.25 -0.31
CA PHE A 164 20.84 -9.17 -1.75
C PHE A 164 20.52 -7.74 -2.23
N CYS A 165 19.73 -6.99 -1.46
CA CYS A 165 19.41 -5.60 -1.78
C CYS A 165 20.64 -4.69 -1.67
N SER A 166 21.57 -5.01 -0.78
CA SER A 166 22.82 -4.26 -0.60
C SER A 166 23.78 -4.49 -1.79
N ASP A 167 23.90 -5.73 -2.27
CA ASP A 167 24.79 -6.08 -3.39
C ASP A 167 24.31 -5.53 -4.73
N SER A 168 23.00 -5.50 -4.96
CA SER A 168 22.39 -4.96 -6.19
C SER A 168 22.51 -3.44 -6.34
N GLY A 169 22.97 -2.73 -5.30
CA GLY A 169 23.21 -1.28 -5.31
C GLY A 169 24.64 -0.85 -5.66
N SER A 170 25.56 -1.79 -5.92
CA SER A 170 27.00 -1.54 -6.12
C SER A 170 27.38 -1.03 -7.53
N GLY A 171 26.64 -0.04 -8.03
CA GLY A 171 27.12 0.89 -9.06
C GLY A 171 27.94 2.00 -8.38
N SER A 172 29.27 1.94 -8.54
CA SER A 172 30.30 2.94 -8.17
C SER A 172 29.79 4.28 -7.60
N GLY A 173 29.56 4.34 -6.30
CA GLY A 173 29.25 5.58 -5.59
C GLY A 173 29.45 5.43 -4.09
N SER A 174 30.51 6.02 -3.56
CA SER A 174 30.89 6.02 -2.14
C SER A 174 29.73 6.49 -1.25
N GLY A 175 29.29 5.64 -0.31
CA GLY A 175 28.30 5.99 0.70
C GLY A 175 27.66 4.75 1.35
N SER A 176 28.25 4.29 2.45
CA SER A 176 27.86 3.10 3.22
C SER A 176 26.50 3.26 3.93
N HIS A 177 25.40 3.12 3.20
CA HIS A 177 24.08 2.82 3.75
C HIS A 177 23.41 1.75 2.88
N SER A 178 22.96 0.66 3.49
CA SER A 178 22.15 -0.39 2.83
C SER A 178 21.01 0.27 2.06
N LYS A 179 21.10 0.23 0.73
CA LYS A 179 20.18 0.94 -0.16
C LYS A 179 19.08 -0.02 -0.56
N ALA A 180 17.96 -0.01 0.17
CA ALA A 180 16.81 -0.75 -0.30
C ALA A 180 16.38 -0.28 -1.69
N LEU A 181 16.01 -1.26 -2.51
CA LEU A 181 15.42 -1.05 -3.82
C LEU A 181 14.14 -0.22 -3.66
N ARG A 182 14.07 0.92 -4.35
CA ARG A 182 12.90 1.79 -4.35
C ARG A 182 12.11 1.61 -5.64
N ALA A 183 10.83 1.95 -5.61
CA ALA A 183 9.99 1.87 -6.81
C ALA A 183 10.55 2.70 -7.98
N GLY A 184 11.22 3.82 -7.70
CA GLY A 184 11.89 4.62 -8.71
C GLY A 184 13.06 3.90 -9.40
N ASP A 185 13.78 3.01 -8.69
CA ASP A 185 14.83 2.18 -9.29
C ASP A 185 14.22 1.18 -10.30
N LEU A 186 13.12 0.53 -9.90
CA LEU A 186 12.38 -0.39 -10.76
C LEU A 186 11.79 0.30 -12.01
N ILE A 187 11.22 1.50 -11.85
CA ILE A 187 10.67 2.27 -12.98
C ILE A 187 11.77 2.61 -13.98
N ARG A 188 12.95 3.05 -13.51
CA ARG A 188 14.10 3.33 -14.39
C ARG A 188 14.57 2.08 -15.12
N TRP A 189 14.70 0.96 -14.41
CA TRP A 189 15.05 -0.32 -15.01
C TRP A 189 14.04 -0.74 -16.10
N LEU A 190 12.73 -0.65 -15.82
CA LEU A 190 11.67 -0.96 -16.80
C LEU A 190 11.72 -0.06 -18.04
N ARG A 191 12.22 1.17 -17.91
CA ARG A 191 12.37 2.11 -19.02
C ARG A 191 13.69 1.93 -19.80
N GLY A 192 14.57 1.03 -19.37
CA GLY A 192 15.91 0.89 -19.93
C GLY A 192 16.82 2.09 -19.62
N GLU A 193 16.47 2.88 -18.61
CA GLU A 193 17.27 4.01 -18.12
C GLU A 193 18.27 3.47 -17.08
N GLU A 194 19.31 2.75 -17.51
CA GLU A 194 20.38 2.37 -16.59
C GLU A 194 21.12 3.62 -16.10
N SER A 195 21.24 3.74 -14.78
CA SER A 195 22.03 4.76 -14.11
C SER A 195 23.51 4.54 -14.44
N GLY A 196 24.03 5.37 -15.34
CA GLY A 196 25.47 5.54 -15.56
C GLY A 196 26.19 6.13 -14.35
#